data_AF-A0A6S7CTU0-F1
#
_entry.id   AF-A0A6S7CTU0-F1
#
_cell.length_a   1.000
_cell.length_b   1.000
_cell.length_c   1.000
_cell.angle_alpha   90.00
_cell.angle_beta   90.00
_cell.angle_gamma   90.00
#
_symmetry.space_group_name_H-M   'P 1'
#
loop_
_entity.id
_entity.type
_entity.pdbx_description
1 polymer ?
#
loop_
_entity_poly.entity_id
_entity_poly.type
_entity_poly.pdbx_seq_one_letter_code
_entity_poly.pdbx_strand_id
1 'polypeptide(L)'
;MPALQRMGDSALGCIWIISSYAPEDLAAALRARLDVRMPNGTTALLRYYDARITDDITALLDPAQRAAFFAPVQDWLTQRDGELTRIYQTHGA
;
A
#
# COMPACT_ATOMS: atom_id res chain seq x y z
N MET A 1 -0.60 12.85 15.68
CA MET A 1 0.25 11.64 15.76
C MET A 1 1.69 11.99 15.41
N PRO A 2 2.50 12.49 16.38
CA PRO A 2 3.83 13.02 16.09
C PRO A 2 4.82 12.00 15.53
N ALA A 3 4.66 10.72 15.90
CA ALA A 3 5.53 9.65 15.45
C ALA A 3 5.38 9.34 13.96
N LEU A 4 4.14 9.29 13.44
CA LEU A 4 3.89 9.02 12.01
C LEU A 4 4.34 10.19 11.12
N GLN A 5 4.17 11.43 11.59
CA GLN A 5 4.67 12.62 10.87
C GLN A 5 6.19 12.58 10.75
N ARG A 6 6.92 12.37 11.86
CA ARG A 6 8.39 12.22 11.82
C ARG A 6 8.85 11.09 10.91
N MET A 7 8.07 10.01 10.80
CA MET A 7 8.38 8.90 9.91
C MET A 7 8.18 9.28 8.44
N GLY A 8 7.07 9.95 8.10
CA GLY A 8 6.81 10.49 6.77
C GLY A 8 7.81 11.56 6.32
N ASP A 9 8.34 12.34 7.27
CA ASP A 9 9.38 13.35 7.03
C ASP A 9 10.79 12.74 6.86
N SER A 10 10.92 11.41 6.98
CA SER A 10 12.19 10.70 6.87
C SER A 10 12.25 9.82 5.63
N ALA A 11 13.45 9.35 5.29
CA ALA A 11 13.68 8.42 4.19
C ALA A 11 12.98 7.06 4.37
N LEU A 12 12.58 6.69 5.59
CA LEU A 12 11.80 5.48 5.85
C LEU A 12 10.38 5.59 5.29
N GLY A 13 9.74 6.75 5.48
CA GLY A 13 8.40 7.04 5.04
C GLY A 13 7.27 6.27 5.70
N CYS A 14 6.06 6.61 5.31
CA CYS A 14 4.84 5.94 5.73
C CYS A 14 3.85 5.83 4.58
N ILE A 15 2.92 4.87 4.71
CA ILE A 15 1.80 4.69 3.79
C ILE A 15 0.54 5.27 4.45
N TRP A 16 -0.21 6.04 3.68
CA TRP A 16 -1.52 6.56 4.07
C TRP A 16 -2.60 5.88 3.24
N ILE A 17 -3.70 5.52 3.91
CA ILE A 17 -4.82 4.81 3.30
C ILE A 17 -6.09 5.58 3.63
N ILE A 18 -6.83 5.98 2.60
CA ILE A 18 -8.17 6.57 2.73
C ILE A 18 -9.19 5.53 2.28
N SER A 19 -10.11 5.17 3.17
CA SER A 19 -11.12 4.13 2.89
C SER A 19 -12.41 4.41 3.65
N SER A 20 -13.54 4.01 3.06
CA SER A 20 -14.86 4.00 3.69
C SER A 20 -15.17 2.71 4.45
N TYR A 21 -14.27 1.72 4.40
CA TYR A 21 -14.46 0.44 5.07
C TYR A 21 -14.27 0.57 6.57
N ALA A 22 -14.97 -0.29 7.32
CA ALA A 22 -14.69 -0.44 8.75
C ALA A 22 -13.22 -0.86 8.96
N PRO A 23 -12.55 -0.40 10.03
CA PRO A 23 -11.14 -0.71 10.27
C PRO A 23 -10.81 -2.20 10.24
N GLU A 24 -11.69 -3.05 10.76
CA GLU A 24 -11.52 -4.51 10.83
C GLU A 24 -11.58 -5.15 9.45
N ASP A 25 -12.55 -4.74 8.62
CA ASP A 25 -12.69 -5.22 7.24
C ASP A 25 -11.49 -4.78 6.40
N LEU A 26 -11.06 -3.52 6.57
CA LEU A 26 -9.87 -3.00 5.92
C LEU A 26 -8.62 -3.76 6.35
N ALA A 27 -8.44 -4.02 7.65
CA ALA A 27 -7.31 -4.78 8.16
C ALA A 27 -7.29 -6.21 7.62
N ALA A 28 -8.45 -6.88 7.53
CA ALA A 28 -8.57 -8.21 6.94
C ALA A 28 -8.17 -8.20 5.46
N ALA A 29 -8.67 -7.23 4.69
CA ALA A 29 -8.34 -7.06 3.28
C ALA A 29 -6.83 -6.79 3.09
N LEU A 30 -6.25 -5.89 3.88
CA LEU A 30 -4.82 -5.57 3.83
C LEU A 30 -3.98 -6.80 4.18
N ARG A 31 -4.32 -7.52 5.26
CA ARG A 31 -3.60 -8.73 5.67
C ARG A 31 -3.60 -9.81 4.59
N ALA A 32 -4.69 -9.97 3.84
CA ALA A 32 -4.75 -10.95 2.75
C ALA A 32 -3.74 -10.69 1.61
N ARG A 33 -3.17 -9.48 1.52
CA ARG A 33 -2.18 -9.08 0.51
C ARG A 33 -0.74 -9.31 0.94
N LEU A 34 -0.53 -9.70 2.20
CA LEU A 34 0.82 -9.93 2.75
C LEU A 34 1.44 -11.22 2.22
N ASP A 35 0.63 -12.22 1.88
CA ASP A 35 1.14 -13.52 1.43
C ASP A 35 1.22 -13.58 -0.10
N VAL A 36 2.43 -13.78 -0.63
CA VAL A 36 2.67 -14.02 -2.06
C VAL A 36 3.14 -15.44 -2.28
N ARG A 37 2.49 -16.11 -3.24
CA ARG A 37 2.87 -17.46 -3.66
C ARG A 37 4.00 -17.39 -4.68
N MET A 38 5.14 -17.96 -4.34
CA MET A 38 6.31 -18.03 -5.21
C MET A 38 6.19 -19.20 -6.20
N PRO A 39 6.86 -19.17 -7.37
CA PRO A 39 6.78 -20.23 -8.38
C PRO A 39 7.21 -21.62 -7.88
N ASN A 40 8.09 -21.68 -6.90
CA ASN A 40 8.54 -22.91 -6.24
C ASN A 40 7.54 -23.45 -5.20
N GLY A 41 6.38 -22.81 -5.03
CA GLY A 41 5.38 -23.20 -4.05
C GLY A 41 5.76 -22.84 -2.61
N THR A 42 6.64 -21.86 -2.38
CA THR A 42 6.78 -21.25 -1.05
C THR A 42 5.89 -20.00 -0.93
N THR A 43 5.66 -19.55 0.30
CA THR A 43 4.99 -18.28 0.58
C THR A 43 6.02 -17.26 1.06
N ALA A 44 5.98 -16.07 0.48
CA ALA A 44 6.81 -14.94 0.86
C ALA A 44 5.94 -13.79 1.39
N LEU A 45 6.52 -12.95 2.25
CA LEU A 45 5.87 -11.75 2.76
C LEU A 45 6.07 -10.59 1.78
N LEU A 46 4.98 -10.10 1.17
CA LEU A 46 4.98 -8.86 0.40
C LEU A 46 4.85 -7.66 1.34
N ARG A 47 5.96 -6.94 1.51
CA ARG A 47 6.06 -5.79 2.40
C ARG A 47 5.51 -4.51 1.76
N TYR A 48 4.29 -4.54 1.24
CA TYR A 48 3.68 -3.38 0.57
C TYR A 48 3.49 -2.16 1.47
N TYR A 49 3.58 -2.34 2.79
CA TYR A 49 3.58 -1.27 3.78
C TYR A 49 4.91 -0.52 3.87
N ASP A 50 5.96 -0.98 3.19
CA ASP A 50 7.26 -0.31 3.14
C ASP A 50 7.25 0.76 2.04
N ALA A 51 7.20 2.03 2.46
CA ALA A 51 7.11 3.17 1.57
C ALA A 51 8.28 3.28 0.57
N ARG A 52 9.41 2.62 0.85
CA ARG A 52 10.62 2.71 0.02
C ARG A 52 10.53 1.89 -1.26
N ILE A 53 9.65 0.89 -1.31
CA ILE A 53 9.48 -0.02 -2.46
C ILE A 53 8.16 0.22 -3.20
N THR A 54 7.45 1.29 -2.86
CA THR A 54 6.13 1.60 -3.42
C THR A 54 6.15 1.72 -4.95
N ASP A 55 7.18 2.38 -5.49
CA ASP A 55 7.34 2.56 -6.94
C ASP A 55 7.63 1.23 -7.63
N ASP A 56 8.46 0.38 -7.02
CA ASP A 56 8.77 -0.96 -7.53
C ASP A 56 7.51 -1.84 -7.58
N ILE A 57 6.70 -1.83 -6.52
CA ILE A 57 5.44 -2.58 -6.47
C ILE A 57 4.49 -2.09 -7.56
N THR A 58 4.32 -0.78 -7.68
CA THR A 58 3.43 -0.21 -8.69
C THR A 58 3.91 -0.58 -10.09
N ALA A 59 5.21 -0.45 -10.37
CA ALA A 59 5.79 -0.78 -11.67
C ALA A 59 5.66 -2.27 -12.03
N LEU A 60 5.74 -3.17 -11.04
CA LEU A 60 5.65 -4.62 -11.22
C LEU A 60 4.25 -5.09 -11.63
N LEU A 61 3.20 -4.47 -11.07
CA LEU A 61 1.83 -4.90 -11.29
C LEU A 61 1.29 -4.37 -12.62
N ASP A 62 0.65 -5.22 -13.41
CA ASP A 62 -0.14 -4.79 -14.57
C ASP A 62 -1.39 -3.99 -14.14
N PRO A 63 -2.09 -3.28 -15.03
CA PRO A 63 -3.24 -2.46 -14.66
C PRO A 63 -4.37 -3.22 -13.93
N ALA A 64 -4.66 -4.47 -14.30
CA ALA A 64 -5.69 -5.27 -13.65
C ALA A 64 -5.23 -5.73 -12.26
N GLN A 65 -3.96 -6.13 -12.14
CA GLN A 65 -3.33 -6.46 -10.87
C GLN A 65 -3.28 -5.26 -9.93
N ARG A 66 -2.97 -4.05 -10.42
CA ARG A 66 -3.02 -2.81 -9.63
C ARG A 66 -4.42 -2.55 -9.10
N ALA A 67 -5.45 -2.66 -9.96
CA ALA A 67 -6.83 -2.46 -9.53
C ALA A 67 -7.26 -3.46 -8.43
N ALA A 68 -6.92 -4.74 -8.60
CA ALA A 68 -7.21 -5.76 -7.57
C ALA A 68 -6.39 -5.55 -6.28
N PHE A 69 -5.11 -5.20 -6.42
CA PHE A 69 -4.21 -4.99 -5.30
C PHE A 69 -4.61 -3.77 -4.48
N PHE A 70 -4.96 -2.65 -5.12
CA PHE A 70 -5.26 -1.42 -4.41
C PHE A 70 -6.75 -1.27 -4.00
N ALA A 71 -7.63 -2.18 -4.41
CA ALA A 71 -8.99 -2.23 -3.87
C ALA A 71 -9.00 -2.62 -2.37
N PRO A 72 -9.99 -2.21 -1.55
CA PRO A 72 -11.07 -1.27 -1.83
C PRO A 72 -10.74 0.15 -1.33
N VAL A 73 -9.47 0.54 -1.40
CA VAL A 73 -8.98 1.80 -0.88
C VAL A 73 -9.28 2.92 -1.88
N GLN A 74 -9.80 4.04 -1.38
CA GLN A 74 -10.12 5.22 -2.20
C GLN A 74 -8.83 5.88 -2.68
N ASP A 75 -7.92 6.16 -1.75
CA ASP A 75 -6.59 6.68 -2.02
C ASP A 75 -5.53 5.90 -1.26
N TRP A 76 -4.51 5.46 -1.99
CA TRP A 76 -3.28 4.96 -1.44
C TRP A 76 -2.20 6.00 -1.68
N LEU A 77 -1.59 6.50 -0.60
CA LEU A 77 -0.54 7.50 -0.67
C LEU A 77 0.72 7.02 0.06
N THR A 78 1.86 7.57 -0.34
CA THR A 78 3.13 7.44 0.34
C THR A 78 3.58 8.82 0.78
N GLN A 79 4.15 8.92 1.99
CA GLN A 79 4.86 10.11 2.41
C GLN A 79 6.30 9.75 2.73
N ARG A 80 7.26 10.38 2.05
CA ARG A 80 8.71 10.18 2.23
C ARG A 80 9.42 11.50 2.09
N ASP A 81 10.42 11.73 2.95
CA ASP A 81 11.22 12.96 2.94
C ASP A 81 10.36 14.25 2.96
N GLY A 82 9.19 14.17 3.62
CA GLY A 82 8.23 15.27 3.74
C GLY A 82 7.30 15.45 2.54
N GLU A 83 7.51 14.71 1.45
CA GLU A 83 6.69 14.75 0.24
C GLU A 83 5.57 13.71 0.31
N LEU A 84 4.32 14.14 0.08
CA LEU A 84 3.15 13.26 0.03
C LEU A 84 2.75 13.03 -1.44
N THR A 85 2.84 11.78 -1.86
CA THR A 85 2.55 11.37 -3.24
C THR A 85 1.43 10.35 -3.28
N ARG A 86 0.47 10.55 -4.18
CA ARG A 86 -0.60 9.58 -4.43
C ARG A 86 -0.09 8.46 -5.34
N ILE A 87 -0.21 7.22 -4.87
CA ILE A 87 0.24 6.01 -5.56
C ILE A 87 -0.86 5.47 -6.46
N TYR A 88 -2.07 5.39 -5.91
CA TYR A 88 -3.23 4.85 -6.59
C TYR A 88 -4.50 5.53 -6.11
N GLN A 89 -5.42 5.77 -7.04
CA GLN A 89 -6.76 6.23 -6.77
C GLN A 89 -7.74 5.28 -7.41
N THR A 90 -8.67 4.76 -6.60
CA THR A 90 -9.84 4.09 -7.17
C THR A 90 -10.78 5.19 -7.64
N HIS A 91 -10.94 5.34 -8.96
CA HIS A 91 -12.02 6.15 -9.49
C HIS A 91 -13.32 5.42 -9.12
N GLY A 92 -14.18 6.07 -8.33
CA GLY A 92 -15.52 5.53 -8.06
C GLY A 92 -16.22 5.23 -9.39
N ALA A 93 -16.80 4.04 -9.49
CA ALA A 93 -17.81 3.74 -10.50
C ALA A 93 -19.08 4.55 -10.22
#